data_AF-A0A1I3UMJ0-F1
#
_entry.id   AF-A0A1I3UMJ0-F1
#
_cell.length_a   1.000
_cell.length_b   1.000
_cell.length_c   1.000
_cell.angle_alpha   90.00
_cell.angle_beta   90.00
_cell.angle_gamma   90.00
#
_symmetry.space_group_name_H-M   'P 1'
#
loop_
_entity.id
_entity.type
_entity.pdbx_description
1 polymer ?
#
loop_
_entity_poly.entity_id
_entity_poly.type
_entity_poly.pdbx_seq_one_letter_code
_entity_poly.pdbx_strand_id
1 'polypeptide(L)'
;MRMKKILLLLLTITFGVSCSNDDDTEGREVTKLKSEKIIADYINEYGEQVKYESIYEYSYGANGFVEVIKNTRTNPNSTTETNEYLYYEGNKVVRRKYKQMSTSKNEIEETYTYENDLIVEATYKLPDYISKNKYYYDSSKNLIKDEYYYSNNDMEFILDFVIEYQYKDGNVSKQQFSSNPFDKIITSTYEYDDKNISKSNIFPVAFQKITYTSKNNIVKVKNEESGEIVEYNYEYNSKGFPIKATYDNGHMTALFEYY
;
A
#
# COMPACT_ATOMS: atom_id res chain seq x y z
N MET A 1 14.74 -44.57 -61.49
CA MET A 1 14.25 -44.62 -60.09
C MET A 1 14.05 -43.21 -59.57
N ARG A 2 12.95 -43.02 -58.82
CA ARG A 2 12.45 -41.79 -58.18
C ARG A 2 11.69 -40.80 -59.06
N MET A 3 10.41 -41.13 -59.24
CA MET A 3 9.29 -40.19 -59.13
C MET A 3 9.52 -39.19 -57.97
N LYS A 4 9.26 -37.91 -58.20
CA LYS A 4 8.35 -37.15 -57.34
C LYS A 4 7.44 -36.30 -58.22
N LYS A 5 6.15 -36.54 -58.00
CA LYS A 5 5.03 -35.96 -58.70
C LYS A 5 4.87 -34.49 -58.31
N ILE A 6 4.46 -33.76 -59.32
CA ILE A 6 3.77 -32.47 -59.30
C ILE A 6 2.70 -32.45 -58.20
N LEU A 7 2.65 -31.37 -57.42
CA LEU A 7 1.37 -30.80 -57.03
C LEU A 7 1.46 -29.29 -57.18
N LEU A 8 0.93 -28.86 -58.31
CA LEU A 8 0.74 -27.49 -58.73
C LEU A 8 -0.62 -27.03 -58.16
N LEU A 9 -0.63 -25.79 -57.68
CA LEU A 9 -1.73 -24.81 -57.82
C LEU A 9 -2.96 -24.89 -56.91
N LEU A 10 -3.48 -23.67 -56.70
CA LEU A 10 -4.79 -23.23 -56.22
C LEU A 10 -4.87 -23.05 -54.70
N LEU A 11 -5.25 -21.90 -54.14
CA LEU A 11 -6.05 -20.80 -54.66
C LEU A 11 -5.75 -19.53 -53.87
N THR A 12 -5.63 -18.44 -54.61
CA THR A 12 -5.81 -17.05 -54.19
C THR A 12 -7.12 -16.83 -53.42
N ILE A 13 -7.10 -15.75 -52.62
CA ILE A 13 -8.23 -15.03 -51.99
C ILE A 13 -8.56 -15.47 -50.55
N THR A 14 -7.97 -14.75 -49.60
CA THR A 14 -8.75 -14.05 -48.58
C THR A 14 -8.07 -12.70 -48.30
N PHE A 15 -8.48 -11.69 -49.08
CA PHE A 15 -8.46 -10.32 -48.59
C PHE A 15 -9.44 -10.22 -47.42
N GLY A 16 -8.97 -9.65 -46.31
CA GLY A 16 -9.78 -8.90 -45.36
C GLY A 16 -10.83 -9.69 -44.55
N VAL A 17 -10.42 -10.19 -43.38
CA VAL A 17 -11.20 -9.96 -42.15
C VAL A 17 -10.19 -9.58 -41.05
N SER A 18 -10.53 -8.50 -40.37
CA SER A 18 -9.89 -7.89 -39.20
C SER A 18 -9.20 -8.86 -38.24
N CYS A 19 -7.92 -8.61 -38.00
CA CYS A 19 -7.32 -8.74 -36.68
C CYS A 19 -6.61 -7.41 -36.37
N SER A 20 -7.35 -6.29 -36.33
CA SER A 20 -7.12 -5.47 -35.14
C SER A 20 -7.61 -6.38 -34.03
N ASN A 21 -6.68 -6.88 -33.21
CA ASN A 21 -7.08 -7.47 -31.96
C ASN A 21 -8.05 -6.47 -31.35
N ASP A 22 -9.31 -6.88 -31.24
CA ASP A 22 -10.15 -6.38 -30.19
C ASP A 22 -9.28 -6.54 -28.94
N ASP A 23 -8.78 -5.42 -28.43
CA ASP A 23 -8.43 -5.30 -27.03
C ASP A 23 -9.76 -5.53 -26.29
N ASP A 24 -10.16 -6.80 -26.21
CA ASP A 24 -10.93 -7.39 -25.13
C ASP A 24 -10.06 -7.32 -23.86
N THR A 25 -9.57 -6.12 -23.53
CA THR A 25 -9.79 -5.61 -22.20
C THR A 25 -11.30 -5.54 -22.03
N GLU A 26 -11.93 -6.69 -21.74
CA GLU A 26 -13.08 -6.72 -20.87
C GLU A 26 -12.67 -5.81 -19.71
N GLY A 27 -13.25 -4.62 -19.68
CA GLY A 27 -13.02 -3.64 -18.66
C GLY A 27 -13.48 -4.28 -17.37
N ARG A 28 -12.58 -4.99 -16.68
CA ARG A 28 -12.75 -5.31 -15.28
C ARG A 28 -13.00 -3.96 -14.64
N GLU A 29 -14.25 -3.72 -14.25
CA GLU A 29 -14.58 -2.58 -13.42
C GLU A 29 -13.75 -2.73 -12.16
N VAL A 30 -12.60 -2.05 -12.15
CA VAL A 30 -11.74 -1.98 -10.99
C VAL A 30 -12.50 -1.13 -9.99
N THR A 31 -12.94 -1.74 -8.89
CA THR A 31 -13.53 -1.01 -7.77
C THR A 31 -12.49 -0.04 -7.22
N LYS A 32 -12.69 1.26 -7.47
CA LYS A 32 -11.78 2.32 -7.04
C LYS A 32 -12.32 2.98 -5.78
N LEU A 33 -11.48 3.12 -4.76
CA LEU A 33 -11.83 3.79 -3.52
C LEU A 33 -11.97 5.29 -3.81
N LYS A 34 -13.16 5.83 -3.60
CA LYS A 34 -13.46 7.26 -3.78
C LYS A 34 -13.10 8.05 -2.54
N SER A 35 -13.55 7.56 -1.38
CA SER A 35 -13.32 8.20 -0.10
C SER A 35 -13.21 7.20 1.05
N GLU A 36 -12.49 7.59 2.10
CA GLU A 36 -12.42 6.88 3.37
C GLU A 36 -12.68 7.87 4.50
N LYS A 37 -13.66 7.59 5.36
CA LYS A 37 -13.98 8.38 6.53
C LYS A 37 -13.67 7.60 7.80
N ILE A 38 -12.76 8.10 8.61
CA ILE A 38 -12.40 7.55 9.92
C ILE A 38 -13.08 8.37 11.01
N ILE A 39 -13.73 7.69 11.94
CA ILE A 39 -14.33 8.26 13.15
C ILE A 39 -13.68 7.55 14.33
N ALA A 40 -13.05 8.29 15.23
CA ALA A 40 -12.37 7.75 16.40
C ALA A 40 -12.85 8.43 17.68
N ASP A 41 -13.04 7.64 18.73
CA ASP A 41 -13.37 8.07 20.10
C ASP A 41 -12.75 7.07 21.10
N TYR A 42 -11.61 7.43 21.69
CA TYR A 42 -10.85 6.55 22.59
C TYR A 42 -10.06 7.33 23.63
N ILE A 43 -9.52 6.61 24.62
CA ILE A 43 -8.60 7.17 25.63
C ILE A 43 -7.18 6.80 25.22
N ASN A 44 -6.30 7.80 25.02
CA ASN A 44 -4.92 7.56 24.64
C ASN A 44 -4.07 7.03 25.82
N GLU A 45 -2.80 6.71 25.56
CA GLU A 45 -1.85 6.20 26.57
C GLU A 45 -1.60 7.17 27.75
N TYR A 46 -1.95 8.44 27.60
CA TYR A 46 -1.85 9.48 28.64
C TYR A 46 -3.17 9.66 29.43
N GLY A 47 -4.20 8.87 29.13
CA GLY A 47 -5.51 8.98 29.77
C GLY A 47 -6.40 10.09 29.21
N GLU A 48 -6.05 10.69 28.06
CA GLU A 48 -6.81 11.77 27.44
C GLU A 48 -7.82 11.23 26.43
N GLN A 49 -9.03 11.79 26.43
CA GLN A 49 -10.00 11.47 25.40
C GLN A 49 -9.59 12.09 24.05
N VAL A 50 -9.37 11.22 23.08
CA VAL A 50 -9.09 11.57 21.69
C VAL A 50 -10.35 11.32 20.88
N LYS A 51 -10.88 12.39 20.30
CA LYS A 51 -12.02 12.35 19.39
C LYS A 51 -11.69 13.08 18.11
N TYR A 52 -11.90 12.43 16.96
CA TYR A 52 -11.74 13.09 15.67
C TYR A 52 -12.50 12.38 14.56
N GLU A 53 -12.72 13.14 13.50
CA GLU A 53 -13.13 12.64 12.19
C GLU A 53 -12.02 12.94 11.18
N SER A 54 -11.71 12.02 10.29
CA SER A 54 -10.80 12.27 9.15
C SER A 54 -11.42 11.76 7.87
N ILE A 55 -11.45 12.59 6.84
CA ILE A 55 -11.95 12.25 5.51
C ILE A 55 -10.77 12.27 4.54
N TYR A 56 -10.48 11.12 3.94
CA TYR A 56 -9.53 10.96 2.85
C TYR A 56 -10.29 10.93 1.53
N GLU A 57 -9.94 11.85 0.63
CA GLU A 57 -10.49 11.93 -0.72
C GLU A 57 -9.38 11.59 -1.72
N TYR A 58 -9.66 10.65 -2.63
CA TYR A 58 -8.68 10.10 -3.56
C TYR A 58 -8.93 10.61 -4.98
N SER A 59 -7.97 11.35 -5.54
CA SER A 59 -8.01 11.82 -6.93
C SER A 59 -7.10 10.94 -7.80
N TYR A 60 -7.60 10.53 -8.95
CA TYR A 60 -6.93 9.57 -9.84
C TYR A 60 -6.37 10.25 -11.08
N GLY A 61 -5.12 9.91 -11.42
CA GLY A 61 -4.45 10.38 -12.63
C GLY A 61 -4.85 9.59 -13.87
N ALA A 62 -4.30 9.99 -15.02
CA ALA A 62 -4.58 9.37 -16.31
C ALA A 62 -4.12 7.90 -16.40
N ASN A 63 -3.13 7.49 -15.61
CA ASN A 63 -2.68 6.10 -15.51
C ASN A 63 -3.62 5.21 -14.68
N GLY A 64 -4.70 5.79 -14.13
CA GLY A 64 -5.71 5.08 -13.37
C GLY A 64 -5.38 4.87 -11.89
N PHE A 65 -4.23 5.34 -11.40
CA PHE A 65 -3.82 5.31 -9.99
C PHE A 65 -4.03 6.65 -9.29
N VAL A 66 -4.03 6.64 -7.96
CA VAL A 66 -4.17 7.86 -7.15
C VAL A 66 -2.97 8.77 -7.30
N GLU A 67 -3.20 10.05 -7.63
CA GLU A 67 -2.16 11.08 -7.71
C GLU A 67 -2.23 12.09 -6.55
N VAL A 68 -3.40 12.27 -5.95
CA VAL A 68 -3.60 13.15 -4.80
C VAL A 68 -4.47 12.47 -3.75
N ILE A 69 -4.02 12.50 -2.51
CA ILE A 69 -4.80 12.14 -1.33
C ILE A 69 -4.98 13.40 -0.50
N LYS A 70 -6.21 13.85 -0.39
CA LYS A 70 -6.58 14.98 0.47
C LYS A 70 -7.11 14.44 1.79
N ASN A 71 -6.54 14.86 2.91
CA ASN A 71 -7.04 14.52 4.24
C ASN A 71 -7.58 15.77 4.94
N THR A 72 -8.87 15.74 5.29
CA THR A 72 -9.49 16.72 6.17
C THR A 72 -9.75 16.09 7.52
N ARG A 73 -9.01 16.51 8.55
CA ARG A 73 -9.21 16.06 9.93
C ARG A 73 -9.89 17.13 10.76
N THR A 74 -10.99 16.77 11.40
CA THR A 74 -11.74 17.61 12.33
C THR A 74 -11.63 17.01 13.72
N ASN A 75 -11.05 17.77 14.64
CA ASN A 75 -11.06 17.55 16.08
C ASN A 75 -12.11 18.49 16.72
N PRO A 76 -12.50 18.32 18.00
CA PRO A 76 -13.48 19.19 18.65
C PRO A 76 -13.19 20.69 18.56
N ASN A 77 -11.92 21.07 18.49
CA ASN A 77 -11.47 22.45 18.56
C ASN A 77 -10.80 22.97 17.26
N SER A 78 -10.62 22.12 16.24
CA SER A 78 -9.86 22.50 15.04
C SER A 78 -10.15 21.61 13.85
N THR A 79 -10.02 22.17 12.65
CA THR A 79 -9.98 21.41 11.40
C THR A 79 -8.65 21.69 10.71
N THR A 80 -7.98 20.62 10.26
CA THR A 80 -6.72 20.69 9.53
C THR A 80 -6.87 19.97 8.20
N GLU A 81 -6.29 20.54 7.16
CA GLU A 81 -6.24 19.93 5.84
C GLU A 81 -4.77 19.66 5.46
N THR A 82 -4.49 18.43 5.01
CA THR A 82 -3.22 18.07 4.41
C THR A 82 -3.43 17.41 3.07
N ASN A 83 -2.43 17.53 2.21
CA ASN A 83 -2.41 16.87 0.92
C ASN A 83 -1.16 16.00 0.83
N GLU A 84 -1.33 14.87 0.15
CA GLU A 84 -0.26 14.00 -0.31
C GLU A 84 -0.33 13.92 -1.83
N TYR A 85 0.81 14.09 -2.48
CA TYR A 85 0.96 14.06 -3.93
C TYR A 85 1.88 12.92 -4.34
N LEU A 86 1.44 12.11 -5.30
CA LEU A 86 2.19 11.00 -5.89
C LEU A 86 2.54 11.36 -7.33
N TYR A 87 3.83 11.27 -7.66
CA TYR A 87 4.37 11.58 -8.99
C TYR A 87 4.78 10.30 -9.68
N TYR A 88 4.45 10.20 -10.97
CA TYR A 88 4.58 8.97 -11.74
C TYR A 88 5.48 9.13 -12.97
N GLU A 89 6.25 8.07 -13.26
CA GLU A 89 6.79 7.79 -14.58
C GLU A 89 6.10 6.52 -15.11
N GLY A 90 5.11 6.69 -15.99
CA GLY A 90 4.22 5.60 -16.38
C GLY A 90 3.42 5.07 -15.19
N ASN A 91 3.62 3.78 -14.86
CA ASN A 91 2.97 3.11 -13.72
C ASN A 91 3.89 2.97 -12.50
N LYS A 92 4.98 3.75 -12.42
CA LYS A 92 5.92 3.74 -11.29
C LYS A 92 5.79 5.04 -10.50
N VAL A 93 5.55 4.94 -9.19
CA VAL A 93 5.64 6.10 -8.29
C VAL A 93 7.12 6.43 -8.13
N VAL A 94 7.57 7.59 -8.62
CA VAL A 94 8.98 8.01 -8.52
C VAL A 94 9.21 8.96 -7.34
N ARG A 95 8.16 9.63 -6.89
CA ARG A 95 8.21 10.59 -5.78
C ARG A 95 6.86 10.71 -5.08
N ARG A 96 6.90 10.95 -3.77
CA ARG A 96 5.76 11.29 -2.92
C ARG A 96 6.06 12.57 -2.14
N LYS A 97 5.10 13.50 -2.07
CA LYS A 97 5.19 14.70 -1.22
C LYS A 97 4.04 14.76 -0.25
N TYR A 98 4.28 15.02 1.02
CA TYR A 98 3.22 15.11 2.02
C TYR A 98 3.63 15.96 3.23
N LYS A 99 2.65 16.42 4.01
CA LYS A 99 2.87 17.07 5.31
C LYS A 99 2.56 16.09 6.44
N GLN A 100 3.50 15.87 7.33
CA GLN A 100 3.25 15.05 8.52
C GLN A 100 2.41 15.85 9.54
N MET A 101 1.27 15.31 9.94
CA MET A 101 0.33 16.01 10.83
C MET A 101 0.93 16.40 12.18
N SER A 102 1.88 15.62 12.69
CA SER A 102 2.53 15.85 13.99
C SER A 102 3.51 17.03 13.98
N THR A 103 4.12 17.34 12.84
CA THR A 103 5.16 18.39 12.75
C THR A 103 4.65 19.66 12.08
N SER A 104 3.51 19.61 11.39
CA SER A 104 2.70 20.71 10.79
C SER A 104 3.43 21.75 9.91
N LYS A 105 4.76 21.80 9.92
CA LYS A 105 5.55 22.89 9.33
C LYS A 105 6.35 22.46 8.11
N ASN A 106 6.73 21.18 8.01
CA ASN A 106 7.63 20.74 6.95
C ASN A 106 6.91 19.81 5.96
N GLU A 107 7.01 20.16 4.68
CA GLU A 107 6.73 19.23 3.58
C GLU A 107 7.87 18.21 3.52
N ILE A 108 7.50 16.94 3.46
CA ILE A 108 8.42 15.82 3.26
C ILE A 108 8.33 15.43 1.79
N GLU A 109 9.49 15.29 1.15
CA GLU A 109 9.62 14.72 -0.18
C GLU A 109 10.38 13.41 -0.08
N GLU A 110 9.73 12.33 -0.52
CA GLU A 110 10.28 10.99 -0.59
C GLU A 110 10.47 10.59 -2.06
N THR A 111 11.62 10.01 -2.37
CA THR A 111 11.99 9.57 -3.72
C THR A 111 12.26 8.07 -3.72
N TYR A 112 11.93 7.38 -4.83
CA TYR A 112 12.00 5.93 -4.91
C TYR A 112 12.96 5.46 -6.00
N THR A 113 13.84 4.53 -5.64
CA THR A 113 14.76 3.86 -6.56
C THR A 113 14.23 2.46 -6.89
N TYR A 114 14.29 2.09 -8.17
CA TYR A 114 13.77 0.82 -8.66
C TYR A 114 14.86 -0.12 -9.17
N GLU A 115 14.69 -1.41 -8.93
CA GLU A 115 15.37 -2.50 -9.64
C GLU A 115 14.37 -3.59 -10.01
N ASN A 116 14.41 -4.10 -11.24
CA ASN A 116 13.53 -5.17 -11.73
C ASN A 116 12.02 -4.92 -11.47
N ASP A 117 11.59 -3.67 -11.63
CA ASP A 117 10.24 -3.15 -11.39
C ASP A 117 9.76 -3.21 -9.93
N LEU A 118 10.69 -3.32 -8.97
CA LEU A 118 10.43 -3.23 -7.53
C LEU A 118 11.12 -2.00 -6.96
N ILE A 119 10.54 -1.40 -5.92
CA ILE A 119 11.18 -0.31 -5.19
C ILE A 119 12.20 -0.94 -4.24
N VAL A 120 13.49 -0.67 -4.43
CA VAL A 120 14.55 -1.22 -3.56
C VAL A 120 15.01 -0.22 -2.50
N GLU A 121 14.73 1.06 -2.72
CA GLU A 121 15.11 2.12 -1.79
C GLU A 121 14.09 3.27 -1.84
N ALA A 122 13.78 3.82 -0.66
CA ALA A 122 13.11 5.10 -0.52
C ALA A 122 13.98 6.05 0.30
N THR A 123 14.13 7.31 -0.15
CA THR A 123 14.90 8.33 0.57
C THR A 123 14.07 9.59 0.75
N TYR A 124 14.03 10.12 1.97
CA TYR A 124 13.43 11.42 2.25
C TYR A 124 14.33 12.28 3.14
N LYS A 125 14.26 13.59 2.95
CA LYS A 125 15.03 14.57 3.70
C LYS A 125 14.12 15.43 4.55
N LEU A 126 14.41 15.48 5.84
CA LEU A 126 13.89 16.46 6.79
C LEU A 126 14.96 17.53 7.04
N PRO A 127 14.60 18.69 7.65
CA PRO A 127 15.58 19.76 7.87
C PRO A 127 16.86 19.29 8.57
N ASP A 128 16.73 18.39 9.56
CA ASP A 128 17.84 18.01 10.43
C ASP A 128 18.41 16.62 10.14
N TYR A 129 17.72 15.78 9.36
CA TYR A 129 18.19 14.43 9.03
C TYR A 129 17.67 13.91 7.69
N ILE A 130 18.42 12.98 7.10
CA ILE A 130 18.02 12.19 5.94
C ILE A 130 17.67 10.79 6.44
N SER A 131 16.55 10.26 5.98
CA SER A 131 16.17 8.87 6.24
C SER A 131 16.13 8.09 4.92
N LYS A 132 16.47 6.82 5.03
CA LYS A 132 16.55 5.89 3.92
C LYS A 132 16.00 4.54 4.33
N ASN A 133 15.09 4.01 3.54
CA ASN A 133 14.52 2.68 3.72
C ASN A 133 15.02 1.79 2.60
N LYS A 134 15.54 0.60 2.93
CA LYS A 134 15.92 -0.42 1.96
C LYS A 134 14.95 -1.59 2.02
N TYR A 135 14.53 -2.06 0.85
CA TYR A 135 13.53 -3.11 0.69
C TYR A 135 14.16 -4.35 0.04
N TYR A 136 13.92 -5.52 0.63
CA TYR A 136 14.47 -6.78 0.18
C TYR A 136 13.36 -7.76 -0.13
N TYR A 137 13.50 -8.47 -1.25
CA TYR A 137 12.46 -9.34 -1.79
C TYR A 137 12.93 -10.79 -1.94
N ASP A 138 12.00 -11.73 -1.82
CA ASP A 138 12.24 -13.13 -2.20
C ASP A 138 12.21 -13.34 -3.73
N SER A 139 12.45 -14.57 -4.17
CA SER A 139 12.40 -14.94 -5.60
C SER A 139 11.00 -14.84 -6.22
N SER A 140 9.95 -14.83 -5.41
CA SER A 140 8.55 -14.59 -5.82
C SER A 140 8.19 -13.10 -5.77
N LYS A 141 9.18 -12.23 -5.53
CA LYS A 141 9.05 -10.78 -5.38
C LYS A 141 8.22 -10.36 -4.16
N ASN A 142 8.02 -11.18 -3.14
CA ASN A 142 7.38 -10.74 -1.90
C ASN A 142 8.37 -9.94 -1.05
N LEU A 143 7.90 -8.90 -0.35
CA LEU A 143 8.75 -8.07 0.49
C LEU A 143 9.07 -8.80 1.78
N ILE A 144 10.30 -9.25 1.98
CA ILE A 144 10.67 -10.06 3.14
C ILE A 144 11.38 -9.28 4.25
N LYS A 145 11.93 -8.10 3.93
CA LYS A 145 12.64 -7.29 4.90
C LYS A 145 12.70 -5.81 4.50
N ASP A 146 12.55 -4.95 5.50
CA ASP A 146 12.73 -3.50 5.42
C ASP A 146 13.79 -3.07 6.44
N GLU A 147 14.77 -2.28 6.00
CA GLU A 147 15.80 -1.70 6.87
C GLU A 147 15.70 -0.18 6.85
N TYR A 148 15.48 0.41 8.01
CA TYR A 148 15.31 1.84 8.19
C TYR A 148 16.61 2.45 8.71
N TYR A 149 17.10 3.44 7.99
CA TYR A 149 18.33 4.16 8.33
C TYR A 149 18.03 5.65 8.53
N TYR A 150 18.80 6.29 9.40
CA TYR A 150 18.85 7.75 9.50
C TYR A 150 20.30 8.25 9.50
N SER A 151 20.47 9.51 9.12
CA SER A 151 21.72 10.27 9.23
C SER A 151 21.37 11.73 9.53
N ASN A 152 21.97 12.32 10.56
CA ASN A 152 21.91 13.78 10.72
C ASN A 152 22.92 14.37 9.74
N ASN A 153 22.43 15.24 8.85
CA ASN A 153 23.13 15.80 7.69
C ASN A 153 24.67 15.76 7.81
N ASP A 154 25.32 14.96 6.96
CA ASP A 154 26.78 14.76 6.82
C ASP A 154 27.43 13.62 7.64
N MET A 155 26.65 12.79 8.35
CA MET A 155 27.16 11.57 9.01
C MET A 155 26.87 10.28 8.22
N GLU A 156 27.56 9.20 8.56
CA GLU A 156 27.22 7.86 8.05
C GLU A 156 25.80 7.46 8.45
N PHE A 157 25.14 6.67 7.59
CA PHE A 157 23.81 6.15 7.89
C PHE A 157 23.88 5.11 9.00
N ILE A 158 23.06 5.30 10.03
CA ILE A 158 22.90 4.38 11.15
C ILE A 158 21.61 3.59 10.95
N LEU A 159 21.68 2.26 11.14
CA LEU A 159 20.51 1.39 11.12
C LEU A 159 19.70 1.61 12.40
N ASP A 160 18.45 2.03 12.25
CA ASP A 160 17.50 2.32 13.33
C ASP A 160 16.72 1.07 13.70
N PHE A 161 16.04 0.46 12.72
CA PHE A 161 15.27 -0.75 12.94
C PHE A 161 15.12 -1.57 11.66
N VAL A 162 14.77 -2.84 11.86
CA VAL A 162 14.49 -3.82 10.82
C VAL A 162 13.09 -4.36 11.01
N ILE A 163 12.36 -4.50 9.91
CA ILE A 163 11.09 -5.24 9.88
C ILE A 163 11.27 -6.44 8.96
N GLU A 164 10.95 -7.63 9.44
CA GLU A 164 10.98 -8.86 8.65
C GLU A 164 9.58 -9.46 8.51
N TYR A 165 9.29 -10.02 7.34
CA TYR A 165 7.98 -10.54 6.98
C TYR A 165 8.05 -12.02 6.58
N GLN A 166 7.08 -12.80 7.05
CA GLN A 166 6.84 -14.16 6.58
C GLN A 166 5.45 -14.26 5.98
N TYR A 167 5.34 -15.00 4.89
CA TYR A 167 4.11 -15.11 4.11
C TYR A 167 3.46 -16.48 4.23
N LYS A 168 2.14 -16.47 4.19
CA LYS A 168 1.29 -17.64 3.98
C LYS A 168 0.14 -17.24 3.05
N ASP A 169 -0.08 -18.02 1.99
CA ASP A 169 -1.18 -17.81 1.03
C ASP A 169 -1.24 -16.39 0.42
N GLY A 170 -0.08 -15.74 0.25
CA GLY A 170 0.04 -14.38 -0.30
C GLY A 170 -0.25 -13.25 0.70
N ASN A 171 -0.43 -13.58 1.99
CA ASN A 171 -0.59 -12.62 3.08
C ASN A 171 0.58 -12.72 4.06
N VAL A 172 0.93 -11.62 4.74
CA VAL A 172 1.94 -11.63 5.80
C VAL A 172 1.37 -12.36 7.02
N SER A 173 1.83 -13.59 7.29
CA SER A 173 1.41 -14.35 8.46
C SER A 173 2.12 -13.92 9.74
N LYS A 174 3.34 -13.39 9.62
CA LYS A 174 4.18 -12.98 10.75
C LYS A 174 5.01 -11.75 10.37
N GLN A 175 5.09 -10.79 11.27
CA GLN A 175 5.98 -9.64 11.20
C GLN A 175 6.87 -9.62 12.46
N GLN A 176 8.16 -9.36 12.27
CA GLN A 176 9.11 -9.18 13.37
C GLN A 176 9.75 -7.80 13.25
N PHE A 177 9.53 -6.96 14.26
CA PHE A 177 10.17 -5.65 14.39
C PHE A 177 11.36 -5.78 15.33
N SER A 178 12.54 -5.31 14.91
CA SER A 178 13.76 -5.30 15.72
C SER A 178 14.34 -3.89 15.74
N SER A 179 14.45 -3.26 16.91
CA SER A 179 15.07 -1.94 17.05
C SER A 179 16.52 -2.01 17.54
N ASN A 180 17.38 -1.24 16.89
CA ASN A 180 18.76 -0.97 17.28
C ASN A 180 18.80 0.45 17.89
N PRO A 181 19.42 0.71 19.05
CA PRO A 181 20.28 -0.15 19.87
C PRO A 181 19.60 -0.84 21.06
N PHE A 182 18.27 -0.91 21.07
CA PHE A 182 17.53 -1.39 22.25
C PHE A 182 17.39 -2.91 22.33
N ASP A 183 17.90 -3.65 21.33
CA ASP A 183 17.79 -5.12 21.20
C ASP A 183 16.35 -5.64 21.44
N LYS A 184 15.34 -4.80 21.15
CA LYS A 184 13.94 -5.13 21.38
C LYS A 184 13.40 -5.78 20.12
N ILE A 185 12.90 -7.00 20.29
CA ILE A 185 12.19 -7.74 19.26
C ILE A 185 10.70 -7.77 19.64
N ILE A 186 9.84 -7.40 18.70
CA ILE A 186 8.39 -7.51 18.81
C ILE A 186 7.90 -8.35 17.65
N THR A 187 7.10 -9.37 17.96
CA THR A 187 6.56 -10.30 16.98
C THR A 187 5.04 -10.18 16.94
N SER A 188 4.51 -9.99 15.75
CA SER A 188 3.07 -9.98 15.50
C SER A 188 2.69 -11.07 14.51
N THR A 189 1.63 -11.82 14.82
CA THR A 189 1.00 -12.76 13.89
C THR A 189 -0.37 -12.27 13.49
N TYR A 190 -0.79 -12.64 12.28
CA TYR A 190 -1.97 -12.10 11.63
C TYR A 190 -2.88 -13.23 11.11
N GLU A 191 -4.18 -13.07 11.33
CA GLU A 191 -5.22 -13.84 10.65
C GLU A 191 -5.97 -12.93 9.69
N TYR A 192 -6.43 -13.51 8.57
CA TYR A 192 -7.04 -12.79 7.47
C TYR A 192 -8.42 -13.36 7.12
N ASP A 193 -9.27 -12.50 6.58
CA ASP A 193 -10.43 -12.95 5.81
C ASP A 193 -10.04 -13.43 4.41
N ASP A 194 -11.05 -13.77 3.59
CA ASP A 194 -10.89 -14.08 2.17
C ASP A 194 -11.26 -12.90 1.24
N LYS A 195 -11.42 -11.68 1.79
CA LYS A 195 -11.93 -10.49 1.10
C LYS A 195 -10.81 -9.50 0.78
N ASN A 196 -11.05 -8.59 -0.17
CA ASN A 196 -10.01 -7.67 -0.65
C ASN A 196 -9.73 -6.56 0.38
N ILE A 197 -8.48 -6.10 0.47
CA ILE A 197 -8.18 -4.85 1.17
C ILE A 197 -8.78 -3.64 0.44
N SER A 198 -9.19 -2.62 1.19
CA SER A 198 -9.79 -1.37 0.65
C SER A 198 -8.91 -0.65 -0.36
N LYS A 199 -7.58 -0.78 -0.24
CA LYS A 199 -6.57 -0.06 -1.04
C LYS A 199 -5.86 -0.91 -2.11
N SER A 200 -6.36 -2.12 -2.38
CA SER A 200 -5.70 -3.10 -3.28
C SER A 200 -5.50 -2.64 -4.72
N ASN A 201 -6.26 -1.64 -5.18
CA ASN A 201 -6.23 -1.22 -6.59
C ASN A 201 -5.96 0.27 -6.81
N ILE A 202 -5.59 1.00 -5.75
CA ILE A 202 -5.42 2.46 -5.85
C ILE A 202 -3.98 2.89 -6.16
N PHE A 203 -3.02 1.99 -5.95
CA PHE A 203 -1.59 2.20 -6.24
C PHE A 203 -1.02 1.11 -7.16
N PRO A 204 0.13 1.34 -7.83
CA PRO A 204 0.83 0.28 -8.53
C PRO A 204 1.36 -0.82 -7.60
N VAL A 205 1.48 -2.05 -8.09
CA VAL A 205 1.89 -3.23 -7.32
C VAL A 205 3.20 -3.02 -6.55
N ALA A 206 4.21 -2.39 -7.16
CA ALA A 206 5.50 -2.13 -6.49
C ALA A 206 5.35 -1.21 -5.27
N PHE A 207 4.52 -0.18 -5.37
CA PHE A 207 4.22 0.74 -4.27
C PHE A 207 3.33 0.10 -3.21
N GLN A 208 2.37 -0.73 -3.63
CA GLN A 208 1.56 -1.53 -2.70
C GLN A 208 2.44 -2.44 -1.85
N LYS A 209 3.46 -3.08 -2.42
CA LYS A 209 4.33 -3.99 -1.66
C LYS A 209 5.00 -3.33 -0.46
N ILE A 210 5.35 -2.04 -0.54
CA ILE A 210 6.00 -1.32 0.56
C ILE A 210 5.00 -0.56 1.47
N THR A 211 3.71 -0.52 1.13
CA THR A 211 2.68 0.22 1.88
C THR A 211 1.58 -0.68 2.46
N TYR A 212 1.23 -1.74 1.75
CA TYR A 212 0.18 -2.73 2.04
C TYR A 212 0.65 -4.12 1.60
N THR A 213 1.40 -4.80 2.45
CA THR A 213 2.09 -6.06 2.15
C THR A 213 1.17 -7.29 2.03
N SER A 214 -0.11 -7.18 2.37
CA SER A 214 -1.08 -8.28 2.39
C SER A 214 -2.20 -8.10 1.37
N LYS A 215 -2.71 -9.22 0.85
CA LYS A 215 -3.79 -9.28 -0.15
C LYS A 215 -5.19 -9.10 0.47
N ASN A 216 -5.38 -9.64 1.67
CA ASN A 216 -6.66 -9.73 2.37
C ASN A 216 -6.73 -8.82 3.61
N ASN A 217 -7.92 -8.58 4.16
CA ASN A 217 -8.03 -7.78 5.37
C ASN A 217 -7.59 -8.59 6.58
N ILE A 218 -6.79 -7.94 7.43
CA ILE A 218 -6.45 -8.48 8.75
C ILE A 218 -7.72 -8.49 9.58
N VAL A 219 -8.09 -9.64 10.14
CA VAL A 219 -9.21 -9.77 11.11
C VAL A 219 -8.74 -9.97 12.54
N LYS A 220 -7.48 -10.39 12.71
CA LYS A 220 -6.86 -10.55 14.03
C LYS A 220 -5.38 -10.23 13.97
N VAL A 221 -4.90 -9.53 14.99
CA VAL A 221 -3.48 -9.32 15.28
C VAL A 221 -3.21 -9.88 16.66
N LYS A 222 -2.15 -10.67 16.80
CA LYS A 222 -1.66 -11.13 18.10
C LYS A 222 -0.23 -10.67 18.31
N ASN A 223 0.02 -10.00 19.41
CA ASN A 223 1.37 -9.76 19.91
C ASN A 223 1.86 -11.03 20.62
N GLU A 224 2.93 -11.66 20.13
CA GLU A 224 3.38 -12.94 20.68
C GLU A 224 4.05 -12.79 22.06
N GLU A 225 4.63 -11.62 22.35
CA GLU A 225 5.29 -11.37 23.63
C GLU A 225 4.30 -11.07 24.76
N SER A 226 3.29 -10.23 24.52
CA SER A 226 2.27 -9.87 25.52
C SER A 226 1.06 -10.81 25.53
N GLY A 227 0.84 -11.56 24.45
CA GLY A 227 -0.36 -12.36 24.24
C GLY A 227 -1.61 -11.53 23.95
N GLU A 228 -1.49 -10.20 23.81
CA GLU A 228 -2.58 -9.31 23.47
C GLU A 228 -3.13 -9.63 22.08
N ILE A 229 -4.46 -9.65 21.98
CA ILE A 229 -5.18 -9.93 20.75
C ILE A 229 -6.07 -8.73 20.44
N VAL A 230 -5.95 -8.23 19.21
CA VAL A 230 -6.84 -7.21 18.66
C VAL A 230 -7.62 -7.83 17.51
N GLU A 231 -8.94 -7.70 17.54
CA GLU A 231 -9.83 -8.19 16.49
C GLU A 231 -10.43 -7.02 15.70
N TYR A 232 -10.60 -7.24 14.41
CA TYR A 232 -11.17 -6.28 13.47
C TYR A 232 -12.38 -6.88 12.77
N ASN A 233 -13.42 -6.07 12.63
CA ASN A 233 -14.69 -6.48 12.02
C ASN A 233 -14.97 -5.64 10.79
N TYR A 234 -15.52 -6.26 9.75
CA TYR A 234 -15.76 -5.60 8.47
C TYR A 234 -17.16 -5.94 7.94
N GLU A 235 -17.74 -4.98 7.23
CA GLU A 235 -18.90 -5.17 6.37
C GLU A 235 -18.44 -4.91 4.92
N TYR A 236 -18.93 -5.70 3.96
CA TYR A 236 -18.42 -5.68 2.58
C TYR A 236 -19.51 -5.40 1.56
N ASN A 237 -19.12 -4.83 0.42
CA ASN A 237 -19.97 -4.79 -0.76
C ASN A 237 -19.98 -6.14 -1.50
N SER A 238 -20.82 -6.26 -2.55
CA SER A 238 -20.94 -7.47 -3.37
C SER A 238 -19.66 -7.86 -4.11
N LYS A 239 -18.72 -6.92 -4.30
CA LYS A 239 -17.40 -7.14 -4.93
C LYS A 239 -16.33 -7.57 -3.90
N GLY A 240 -16.70 -7.73 -2.63
CA GLY A 240 -15.80 -8.18 -1.57
C GLY A 240 -14.81 -7.11 -1.09
N PHE A 241 -15.14 -5.82 -1.26
CA PHE A 241 -14.38 -4.71 -0.66
C PHE A 241 -15.09 -4.22 0.60
N PRO A 242 -14.36 -3.84 1.67
CA PRO A 242 -14.97 -3.37 2.90
C PRO A 242 -15.64 -2.02 2.66
N ILE A 243 -16.90 -1.87 3.08
CA ILE A 243 -17.65 -0.61 3.12
C ILE A 243 -17.65 0.01 4.52
N LYS A 244 -17.37 -0.81 5.54
CA LYS A 244 -17.18 -0.40 6.93
C LYS A 244 -16.20 -1.33 7.61
N ALA A 245 -15.36 -0.77 8.48
CA ALA A 245 -14.47 -1.51 9.34
C ALA A 245 -14.52 -0.94 10.76
N THR A 246 -14.48 -1.81 11.75
CA THR A 246 -14.43 -1.46 13.16
C THR A 246 -13.13 -2.01 13.73
N TYR A 247 -12.31 -1.10 14.26
CA TYR A 247 -11.00 -1.39 14.83
C TYR A 247 -10.96 -1.10 16.32
N ASP A 248 -9.90 -1.61 16.97
CA ASP A 248 -9.58 -1.31 18.37
C ASP A 248 -10.79 -1.51 19.29
N ASN A 249 -11.37 -2.70 19.27
CA ASN A 249 -12.53 -3.07 20.10
C ASN A 249 -13.76 -2.13 19.98
N GLY A 250 -13.92 -1.41 18.85
CA GLY A 250 -15.03 -0.50 18.64
C GLY A 250 -14.68 0.99 18.76
N HIS A 251 -13.44 1.31 19.13
CA HIS A 251 -12.99 2.68 19.35
C HIS A 251 -12.74 3.47 18.06
N MET A 252 -12.57 2.79 16.93
CA MET A 252 -12.40 3.42 15.63
C MET A 252 -13.27 2.75 14.57
N THR A 253 -14.02 3.55 13.81
CA THR A 253 -14.79 3.09 12.65
C THR A 253 -14.27 3.76 11.39
N ALA A 254 -13.97 2.97 10.36
CA ALA A 254 -13.75 3.48 9.01
C ALA A 254 -14.95 3.15 8.12
N LEU A 255 -15.34 4.10 7.27
CA LEU A 255 -16.37 3.96 6.25
C LEU A 255 -15.72 4.19 4.89
N PHE A 256 -16.02 3.34 3.92
CA PHE A 256 -15.38 3.36 2.60
C PHE A 256 -16.44 3.55 1.51
N GLU A 257 -16.20 4.51 0.63
CA GLU A 257 -17.02 4.75 -0.56
C GLU A 257 -16.22 4.40 -1.81
N TYR A 258 -16.87 3.74 -2.77
CA TYR A 258 -16.26 3.34 -4.04
C TYR A 258 -17.06 3.93 -5.22
N TYR A 259 -16.40 4.06 -6.37
CA TYR A 259 -17.06 4.39 -7.65
C TYR A 259 -17.88 3.22 -8.21
#